data_AF-A0A2A3LJ24-F1
#
_entry.id   AF-A0A2A3LJ24-F1
#
_cell.length_a   1.000
_cell.length_b   1.000
_cell.length_c   1.000
_cell.angle_alpha   90.00
_cell.angle_beta   90.00
_cell.angle_gamma   90.00
#
_symmetry.space_group_name_H-M   'P 1'
#
loop_
_entity.id
_entity.type
_entity.pdbx_description
1 polymer ?
#
loop_
_entity_poly.entity_id
_entity_poly.type
_entity_poly.pdbx_seq_one_letter_code
_entity_poly.pdbx_strand_id
1 'polypeptide(L)'
;MDVTQSFEAQRKLLVQALNDGETYSEISPADLQTVNTSLARMSQLLDGVQDVAQLRGAARVELFNEQEQINTLLTRAHDDSRMICRREKPTGSNRPTNTCMTVAQRRRARDGAQDTMRYHPRAQERAETR
;
A
#
# COMPACT_ATOMS: atom_id res chain seq x y z
N MET A 1 14.13 -2.20 -28.33
CA MET A 1 13.42 -1.06 -27.73
C MET A 1 14.33 -0.48 -26.67
N ASP A 2 14.48 0.83 -26.60
CA ASP A 2 15.31 1.49 -25.59
C ASP A 2 14.65 1.33 -24.20
N VAL A 3 15.32 0.59 -23.31
CA VAL A 3 14.83 0.31 -21.96
C VAL A 3 14.60 1.59 -21.19
N THR A 4 15.45 2.60 -21.35
CA THR A 4 15.37 3.87 -20.61
C THR A 4 14.09 4.64 -20.98
N GLN A 5 13.78 4.75 -22.27
CA GLN A 5 12.56 5.40 -22.74
C GLN A 5 11.31 4.67 -22.23
N SER A 6 11.32 3.33 -22.24
CA SER A 6 10.19 2.53 -21.74
C SER A 6 10.01 2.66 -20.23
N PHE A 7 11.12 2.74 -19.47
CA PHE A 7 11.11 2.89 -18.03
C PHE A 7 10.59 4.26 -17.61
N GLU A 8 11.06 5.35 -18.23
CA GLU A 8 10.57 6.69 -17.89
C GLU A 8 9.08 6.88 -18.21
N ALA A 9 8.59 6.26 -19.29
CA ALA A 9 7.16 6.22 -19.59
C ALA A 9 6.37 5.46 -18.50
N GLN A 10 6.85 4.29 -18.07
CA GLN A 10 6.23 3.51 -16.99
C GLN A 10 6.27 4.27 -15.65
N ARG A 11 7.41 4.86 -15.30
CA ARG A 11 7.59 5.69 -14.10
C ARG A 11 6.58 6.83 -14.06
N LYS A 12 6.40 7.54 -15.17
CA LYS A 12 5.41 8.64 -15.25
C LYS A 12 3.99 8.16 -14.97
N LEU A 13 3.58 7.04 -15.57
CA LEU A 13 2.26 6.44 -15.33
C LEU A 13 2.10 6.00 -13.88
N LEU A 14 3.13 5.38 -13.31
CA LEU A 14 3.12 4.97 -11.92
C LEU A 14 3.00 6.16 -10.96
N VAL A 15 3.78 7.23 -11.19
CA VAL A 15 3.68 8.46 -10.40
C VAL A 15 2.29 9.09 -10.50
N GLN A 16 1.65 9.04 -11.67
CA GLN A 16 0.27 9.49 -11.81
C GLN A 16 -0.70 8.63 -10.98
N ALA A 17 -0.58 7.31 -11.06
CA ALA A 17 -1.40 6.38 -10.27
C ALA A 17 -1.16 6.50 -8.74
N LEU A 18 0.05 6.85 -8.32
CA LEU A 18 0.34 7.12 -6.91
C LEU A 18 -0.33 8.41 -6.40
N ASN A 19 -0.63 9.35 -7.30
CA ASN A 19 -1.21 10.65 -6.97
C ASN A 19 -2.71 10.77 -7.29
N ASP A 20 -3.32 9.74 -7.89
CA ASP A 20 -4.75 9.75 -8.24
C ASP A 20 -5.68 9.67 -7.02
N GLY A 21 -5.15 9.20 -5.87
CA GLY A 21 -5.89 9.03 -4.62
C GLY A 21 -6.85 7.85 -4.62
N GLU A 22 -6.82 6.99 -5.64
CA GLU A 22 -7.71 5.84 -5.82
C GLU A 22 -6.92 4.52 -5.83
N THR A 23 -5.97 4.37 -6.77
CA THR A 23 -5.32 3.09 -7.07
C THR A 23 -4.50 2.56 -5.90
N TYR A 24 -3.84 3.47 -5.18
CA TYR A 24 -3.01 3.19 -4.01
C TYR A 24 -3.45 4.08 -2.84
N SER A 25 -4.76 4.28 -2.65
CA SER A 25 -5.34 5.16 -1.62
C SER A 25 -4.89 4.85 -0.18
N GLU A 26 -4.40 3.63 0.10
CA GLU A 26 -3.90 3.20 1.41
C GLU A 26 -2.36 3.15 1.48
N ILE A 27 -1.62 3.68 0.50
CA ILE A 27 -0.16 3.77 0.59
C ILE A 27 0.26 4.74 1.69
N SER A 28 1.24 4.35 2.52
CA SER A 28 1.76 5.23 3.56
C SER A 28 2.70 6.31 2.98
N PRO A 29 2.85 7.47 3.63
CA PRO A 29 3.81 8.48 3.19
C PRO A 29 5.26 7.97 3.17
N ALA A 30 5.61 7.06 4.08
CA ALA A 30 6.94 6.45 4.14
C ALA A 30 7.18 5.49 2.96
N ASP A 31 6.18 4.68 2.61
CA ASP A 31 6.26 3.78 1.46
C ASP A 31 6.29 4.57 0.15
N LEU A 32 5.49 5.65 0.05
CA LEU A 32 5.50 6.55 -1.10
C LEU A 32 6.89 7.17 -1.31
N GLN A 33 7.52 7.65 -0.23
CA GLN A 33 8.89 8.18 -0.29
C GLN A 33 9.89 7.11 -0.74
N THR A 34 9.74 5.89 -0.22
CA THR A 34 10.60 4.75 -0.58
C THR A 34 10.48 4.42 -2.07
N VAL A 35 9.25 4.31 -2.60
CA VAL A 35 9.00 4.06 -4.03
C VAL A 35 9.63 5.15 -4.89
N ASN A 36 9.46 6.43 -4.54
CA ASN A 36 10.06 7.54 -5.29
C ASN A 36 11.59 7.49 -5.28
N THR A 37 12.20 7.16 -4.15
CA THR A 37 13.66 7.01 -4.04
C THR A 37 14.16 5.82 -4.86
N SER A 38 13.50 4.67 -4.81
CA SER A 38 13.85 3.49 -5.60
C SER A 38 13.72 3.75 -7.10
N LEU A 39 12.64 4.42 -7.54
CA LEU A 39 12.48 4.81 -8.95
C LEU A 39 13.60 5.73 -9.43
N ALA A 40 14.04 6.67 -8.59
CA ALA A 40 15.15 7.56 -8.93
C ALA A 40 16.48 6.80 -9.07
N ARG A 41 16.75 5.81 -8.22
CA ARG A 41 17.94 4.93 -8.33
C ARG A 41 17.89 4.08 -9.59
N MET A 42 16.73 3.51 -9.92
CA MET A 42 16.54 2.75 -11.15
C MET A 42 16.79 3.63 -12.39
N SER A 43 16.31 4.88 -12.42
CA SER A 43 16.64 5.84 -13.49
C SER A 43 18.15 6.02 -13.63
N GLN A 44 18.88 6.17 -12.52
CA GLN A 44 20.35 6.34 -12.54
C GLN A 44 21.08 5.10 -13.05
N LEU A 45 20.65 3.91 -12.64
CA LEU A 45 21.25 2.64 -13.10
C LEU A 45 20.99 2.39 -14.59
N LEU A 46 19.88 2.88 -15.12
CA LEU A 46 19.51 2.71 -16.52
C LEU A 46 20.03 3.85 -17.43
N ASP A 47 20.63 4.90 -16.89
CA ASP A 47 21.12 6.01 -17.71
C ASP A 47 22.18 5.56 -18.72
N GLY A 48 21.94 5.87 -20.01
CA GLY A 48 22.77 5.40 -21.12
C GLY A 48 22.71 3.90 -21.42
N VAL A 49 21.83 3.14 -20.76
CA VAL A 49 21.65 1.69 -20.96
C VAL A 49 20.51 1.44 -21.95
N GLN A 50 20.84 0.79 -23.06
CA GLN A 50 19.84 0.47 -24.09
C GLN A 50 19.15 -0.86 -23.81
N ASP A 51 19.82 -1.78 -23.11
CA ASP A 51 19.32 -3.10 -22.74
C ASP A 51 19.79 -3.47 -21.32
N VAL A 52 18.87 -3.96 -20.48
CA VAL A 52 19.16 -4.46 -19.12
C VAL A 52 20.25 -5.55 -19.15
N ALA A 53 20.37 -6.31 -20.24
CA ALA A 53 21.43 -7.30 -20.41
C ALA A 53 22.85 -6.69 -20.44
N GLN A 54 22.97 -5.38 -20.69
CA GLN A 54 24.24 -4.64 -20.65
C GLN A 54 24.70 -4.35 -19.22
N LEU A 55 23.79 -4.36 -18.24
CA LEU A 55 24.13 -4.19 -16.83
C LEU A 55 24.92 -5.40 -16.32
N ARG A 56 26.06 -5.13 -15.68
CA ARG A 56 26.97 -6.17 -15.17
C ARG A 56 26.92 -6.27 -13.65
N GLY A 57 27.01 -7.51 -13.16
CA GLY A 57 27.26 -7.84 -11.76
C GLY A 57 26.37 -7.07 -10.79
N ALA A 58 27.00 -6.19 -10.00
CA ALA A 58 26.35 -5.44 -8.93
C ALA A 58 25.21 -4.54 -9.42
N ALA A 59 25.37 -3.80 -10.52
CA ALA A 59 24.36 -2.87 -11.01
C ALA A 59 23.06 -3.56 -11.41
N ARG A 60 23.17 -4.77 -11.97
CA ARG A 60 22.00 -5.59 -12.34
C ARG A 60 21.28 -6.12 -11.09
N VAL A 61 22.03 -6.56 -10.08
CA VAL A 61 21.47 -7.00 -8.80
C VAL A 61 20.76 -5.85 -8.10
N GLU A 62 21.38 -4.67 -8.07
CA GLU A 62 20.79 -3.48 -7.48
C GLU A 62 19.47 -3.09 -8.17
N LEU A 63 19.44 -3.07 -9.51
CA LEU A 63 18.22 -2.77 -10.26
C LEU A 63 17.07 -3.73 -9.89
N PHE A 64 17.34 -5.03 -9.80
CA PHE A 64 16.32 -6.01 -9.44
C PHE A 64 15.87 -5.89 -7.98
N ASN A 65 16.79 -5.55 -7.07
CA ASN A 65 16.44 -5.32 -5.67
C ASN A 65 15.51 -4.10 -5.53
N GLU A 66 15.81 -3.00 -6.23
CA GLU A 66 14.96 -1.80 -6.24
C GLU A 66 13.59 -2.10 -6.86
N GLN A 67 13.56 -2.87 -7.95
CA GLN A 67 12.31 -3.33 -8.56
C GLN A 67 11.48 -4.18 -7.59
N GLU A 68 12.09 -5.15 -6.90
CA GLU A 68 11.39 -6.03 -5.97
C GLU A 68 10.85 -5.27 -4.76
N GLN A 69 11.60 -4.28 -4.27
CA GLN A 69 11.14 -3.39 -3.21
C GLN A 69 9.88 -2.63 -3.63
N ILE A 70 9.90 -2.02 -4.82
CA ILE A 70 8.73 -1.31 -5.36
C ILE A 70 7.55 -2.29 -5.56
N ASN A 71 7.78 -3.45 -6.17
CA ASN A 71 6.74 -4.45 -6.39
C ASN A 71 6.07 -4.87 -5.09
N THR A 72 6.85 -5.11 -4.04
CA THR A 72 6.34 -5.50 -2.73
C THR A 72 5.46 -4.41 -2.12
N LEU A 73 5.92 -3.15 -2.16
CA LEU A 73 5.18 -2.02 -1.61
C LEU A 73 3.88 -1.75 -2.36
N LEU A 74 3.94 -1.70 -3.69
CA LEU A 74 2.77 -1.43 -4.53
C LEU A 74 1.76 -2.58 -4.47
N THR A 75 2.20 -3.83 -4.44
CA THR A 75 1.29 -4.98 -4.29
C THR A 75 0.49 -4.87 -3.00
N ARG A 76 1.16 -4.60 -1.88
CA ARG A 76 0.49 -4.42 -0.58
C ARG A 76 -0.47 -3.23 -0.60
N ALA A 77 -0.01 -2.07 -1.08
CA ALA A 77 -0.82 -0.87 -1.15
C ALA A 77 -2.07 -1.07 -2.04
N HIS A 78 -1.93 -1.75 -3.18
CA HIS A 78 -3.05 -2.08 -4.05
C HIS A 78 -4.05 -2.98 -3.34
N ASP A 79 -3.59 -4.09 -2.75
CA ASP A 79 -4.46 -5.03 -2.04
C ASP A 79 -5.23 -4.37 -0.89
N ASP A 80 -4.58 -3.48 -0.16
CA ASP A 80 -5.17 -2.74 0.95
C ASP A 80 -6.16 -1.66 0.50
N SER A 81 -5.91 -1.05 -0.67
CA SER A 81 -6.76 0.01 -1.27
C SER A 81 -8.05 -0.54 -1.91
N ARG A 82 -8.15 -1.86 -2.12
CA ARG A 82 -9.33 -2.47 -2.73
C ARG A 82 -10.60 -2.19 -1.92
N MET A 83 -11.62 -1.68 -2.61
CA MET A 83 -12.92 -1.38 -2.01
C MET A 83 -13.78 -2.62 -1.81
N ILE A 84 -14.38 -2.74 -0.63
CA ILE A 84 -15.32 -3.82 -0.29
C ILE A 84 -16.61 -3.20 0.23
N CYS A 85 -17.69 -3.42 -0.52
CA CYS A 85 -19.03 -3.00 -0.14
C CYS A 85 -19.80 -4.16 0.47
N ARG A 86 -20.43 -3.92 1.63
CA ARG A 86 -21.29 -4.90 2.31
C ARG A 86 -22.63 -4.29 2.61
N ARG A 87 -23.67 -5.12 2.50
CA ARG A 87 -25.02 -4.78 2.92
C ARG A 87 -25.18 -5.21 4.38
N GLU A 88 -25.26 -4.23 5.27
CA GLU A 88 -25.28 -4.48 6.72
C GLU A 88 -26.52 -3.85 7.34
N LYS A 89 -27.00 -4.43 8.44
CA LYS A 89 -28.09 -3.87 9.25
C LYS A 89 -27.45 -3.26 10.51
N PRO A 90 -27.41 -1.93 10.65
CA PRO A 90 -26.81 -1.31 11.82
C PRO A 90 -27.60 -1.63 13.08
N THR A 91 -26.92 -1.77 14.21
CA THR A 91 -27.57 -2.01 15.51
C THR A 91 -28.56 -0.90 15.82
N GLY A 92 -29.80 -1.26 16.16
CA GLY A 92 -30.88 -0.31 16.42
C GLY A 92 -31.73 0.07 15.19
N SER A 93 -31.42 -0.46 14.00
CA SER A 93 -32.28 -0.29 12.82
C SER A 93 -32.39 -1.59 12.01
N ASN A 94 -33.61 -1.96 11.62
CA ASN A 94 -33.85 -3.09 10.72
C ASN A 94 -33.62 -2.76 9.24
N ARG A 95 -33.39 -1.48 8.90
CA ARG A 95 -33.19 -1.03 7.52
C ARG A 95 -31.75 -1.35 7.08
N PRO A 96 -31.53 -2.20 6.06
CA PRO A 96 -30.18 -2.49 5.58
C PRO A 96 -29.60 -1.30 4.80
N THR A 97 -28.35 -0.98 5.06
CA THR A 97 -27.56 0.04 4.35
C THR A 97 -26.35 -0.60 3.68
N ASN A 98 -25.86 0.02 2.59
CA ASN A 98 -24.62 -0.42 1.96
C ASN A 98 -23.48 0.42 2.52
N THR A 99 -22.49 -0.24 3.12
CA THR A 99 -21.28 0.41 3.64
C THR A 99 -20.09 -0.08 2.83
N CYS A 100 -19.35 0.84 2.23
CA CYS A 100 -18.15 0.56 1.45
C CYS A 100 -16.94 1.14 2.17
N MET A 101 -15.87 0.34 2.26
CA MET A 101 -14.59 0.74 2.85
C MET A 101 -13.46 -0.04 2.20
N THR A 102 -12.22 0.46 2.30
CA THR A 102 -11.04 -0.26 1.82
C THR A 102 -10.76 -1.51 2.67
N VAL A 103 -9.95 -2.45 2.16
CA VAL A 103 -9.51 -3.62 2.91
C VAL A 103 -8.79 -3.19 4.19
N ALA A 104 -7.89 -2.21 4.11
CA ALA A 104 -7.16 -1.69 5.26
C ALA A 104 -8.07 -1.00 6.27
N GLN A 105 -9.02 -0.16 5.84
CA GLN A 105 -10.02 0.45 6.73
C GLN A 105 -10.83 -0.62 7.48
N ARG A 106 -11.24 -1.69 6.79
CA ARG A 106 -11.97 -2.79 7.42
C ARG A 106 -11.13 -3.52 8.47
N ARG A 107 -9.83 -3.75 8.20
CA ARG A 107 -8.91 -4.35 9.20
C ARG A 107 -8.81 -3.45 10.44
N ARG A 108 -8.52 -2.17 10.25
CA ARG A 108 -8.46 -1.18 11.34
C ARG A 108 -9.74 -1.12 12.17
N ALA A 109 -10.91 -1.14 11.53
CA ALA A 109 -12.19 -1.15 12.22
C ALA A 109 -12.42 -2.41 13.06
N ARG A 110 -11.96 -3.58 12.58
CA ARG A 110 -12.04 -4.84 13.34
C ARG A 110 -11.09 -4.86 14.52
N ASP A 111 -9.85 -4.45 14.31
CA ASP A 111 -8.81 -4.46 15.33
C ASP A 111 -9.16 -3.48 16.47
N GLY A 112 -9.63 -2.27 16.13
CA GLY A 112 -10.11 -1.31 17.14
C GLY A 112 -11.31 -1.80 17.93
N ALA A 113 -12.24 -2.54 17.31
CA ALA A 113 -13.36 -3.17 18.02
C ALA A 113 -12.89 -4.28 18.97
N GLN A 114 -11.84 -5.04 18.61
CA GLN A 114 -11.25 -6.04 19.49
C GLN A 114 -10.51 -5.41 20.67
N ASP A 115 -9.72 -4.37 20.42
CA ASP A 115 -8.96 -3.67 21.47
C ASP A 115 -9.89 -3.00 22.48
N THR A 116 -10.97 -2.36 22.03
CA THR A 116 -11.99 -1.78 22.93
C THR A 116 -12.67 -2.85 23.79
N MET A 117 -12.98 -4.02 23.22
CA MET A 117 -13.51 -5.15 24.00
C MET A 117 -12.51 -5.69 25.03
N ARG A 118 -11.22 -5.74 24.67
CA ARG A 118 -10.14 -6.21 25.54
C ARG A 118 -9.82 -5.20 26.66
N TYR A 119 -9.91 -3.91 26.37
CA TYR A 119 -9.60 -2.80 27.27
C TYR A 119 -10.87 -2.17 27.88
N HIS A 120 -11.89 -2.97 28.20
CA HIS A 120 -13.08 -2.44 28.88
C HIS A 120 -12.77 -2.12 30.37
N PRO A 121 -12.77 -0.84 30.80
CA PRO A 121 -12.39 -0.45 32.17
C PRO A 121 -13.34 -1.01 33.24
N ARG A 122 -14.60 -1.28 32.87
CA ARG A 122 -15.63 -1.84 33.77
C ARG A 122 -15.34 -3.29 34.21
N ALA A 123 -14.49 -4.02 33.49
CA ALA A 123 -13.99 -5.31 33.95
C ALA A 123 -12.86 -5.18 34.97
N GLN A 124 -12.08 -4.10 34.92
CA GLN A 124 -10.98 -3.81 35.85
C GLN A 124 -11.49 -3.22 37.19
N GLU A 125 -12.49 -2.32 37.16
CA GLU A 125 -13.07 -1.76 38.40
C GLU A 125 -13.62 -2.83 39.37
N ARG A 126 -14.14 -3.96 38.85
CA ARG A 126 -14.63 -5.07 39.68
C ARG A 126 -13.51 -5.96 40.26
N ALA A 127 -12.31 -5.91 39.69
CA ALA A 127 -11.17 -6.67 40.17
C ALA A 127 -10.42 -5.94 41.30
N GLU A 128 -10.49 -4.61 41.33
CA GLU A 128 -9.81 -3.77 42.33
C GLU A 128 -10.63 -3.53 43.61
N THR A 129 -11.94 -3.81 43.61
CA THR A 129 -12.80 -3.68 44.81
C THR A 129 -12.90 -4.95 45.67
N ARG A 130 -12.02 -5.94 45.49
CA ARG A 130 -12.02 -7.20 46.23
C ARG A 130 -10.77 -7.40 47.07
#